data_AF-A0A963GKW9-F1
#
_entry.id   AF-A0A963GKW9-F1
#
_cell.length_a   1.000
_cell.length_b   1.000
_cell.length_c   1.000
_cell.angle_alpha   90.00
_cell.angle_beta   90.00
_cell.angle_gamma   90.00
#
_symmetry.space_group_name_H-M   'P 1'
#
loop_
_entity.id
_entity.type
_entity.pdbx_description
1 polymer ?
#
loop_
_entity_poly.entity_id
_entity_poly.type
_entity_poly.pdbx_seq_one_letter_code
_entity_poly.pdbx_strand_id
1 'polypeptide(L)'
;MPFIPHTPDDVRAMLDAIDVPTLEALFDEIPPSLRIGELPALPDALSEWQVSRLMTERAAALPQLLCFLGAGAYEHHIPAAVWEIAGRGEFYSAYTPYQPEASQGTLQVLYEYQSMMVGLTGLAVSNASLYDGASAL
;
A
#
# COMPACT_ATOMS: atom_id res chain seq x y z
N MET A 1 2.97 13.40 -10.98
CA MET A 1 1.70 13.98 -10.48
C MET A 1 1.96 14.45 -9.05
N PRO A 2 1.56 15.67 -8.63
CA PRO A 2 1.75 16.07 -7.25
C PRO A 2 0.96 15.13 -6.34
N PHE A 3 1.58 14.67 -5.24
CA PHE A 3 0.93 13.79 -4.27
C PHE A 3 -0.24 14.51 -3.55
N ILE A 4 -0.07 15.81 -3.32
CA ILE A 4 -1.12 16.68 -2.79
C ILE A 4 -1.92 17.23 -3.97
N PRO A 5 -3.22 16.90 -4.09
CA PRO A 5 -4.01 17.29 -5.25
C PRO A 5 -4.52 18.73 -5.19
N HIS A 6 -4.56 19.34 -3.99
CA HIS A 6 -5.12 20.66 -3.75
C HIS A 6 -4.19 21.78 -4.24
N THR A 7 -4.74 22.69 -5.03
CA THR A 7 -4.09 23.94 -5.41
C THR A 7 -4.21 24.99 -4.30
N PRO A 8 -3.41 26.08 -4.33
CA PRO A 8 -3.58 27.20 -3.40
C PRO A 8 -4.98 27.81 -3.40
N ASP A 9 -5.69 27.76 -4.53
CA ASP A 9 -7.06 28.27 -4.64
C ASP A 9 -8.07 27.30 -4.00
N ASP A 10 -7.88 25.98 -4.16
CA ASP A 10 -8.70 24.98 -3.44
C ASP A 10 -8.55 25.14 -1.93
N VAL A 11 -7.31 25.29 -1.46
CA VAL A 11 -7.01 25.51 -0.03
C VAL A 11 -7.71 26.77 0.48
N ARG A 12 -7.65 27.89 -0.28
CA ARG A 12 -8.34 29.13 0.10
C ARG A 12 -9.84 28.95 0.19
N ALA A 13 -10.46 28.33 -0.81
CA ALA A 13 -11.90 28.09 -0.84
C ALA A 13 -12.35 27.19 0.31
N MET A 14 -11.57 26.17 0.67
CA MET A 14 -11.85 25.29 1.81
C MET A 14 -11.74 26.02 3.15
N LEU A 15 -10.73 26.89 3.32
CA LEU A 15 -10.55 27.70 4.53
C LEU A 15 -11.68 28.73 4.71
N ASP A 16 -12.07 29.42 3.63
CA ASP A 16 -13.18 30.37 3.62
C ASP A 16 -14.52 29.68 4.00
N ALA A 17 -14.73 28.42 3.55
CA ALA A 17 -15.95 27.67 3.84
C ALA A 17 -16.13 27.30 5.32
N ILE A 18 -15.05 27.32 6.11
CA ILE A 18 -15.06 27.01 7.56
C ILE A 18 -14.70 28.22 8.43
N ASP A 19 -14.64 29.42 7.84
CA ASP A 19 -14.27 30.68 8.52
C ASP A 19 -12.89 30.64 9.21
N VAL A 20 -11.92 29.88 8.67
CA VAL A 20 -10.56 29.79 9.21
C VAL A 20 -9.60 30.64 8.37
N PRO A 21 -8.79 31.54 8.98
CA PRO A 21 -8.03 32.53 8.22
C PRO A 21 -6.75 31.98 7.55
N THR A 22 -6.13 30.94 8.13
CA THR A 22 -4.89 30.34 7.59
C THR A 22 -4.82 28.84 7.88
N LEU A 23 -3.92 28.14 7.18
CA LEU A 23 -3.67 26.73 7.45
C LEU A 23 -3.10 26.50 8.87
N GLU A 24 -2.29 27.43 9.39
CA GLU A 24 -1.75 27.36 10.75
C GLU A 24 -2.86 27.49 11.81
N ALA A 25 -3.87 28.33 11.54
CA ALA A 25 -5.02 28.47 12.43
C ALA A 25 -5.90 27.21 12.45
N LEU A 26 -5.95 26.44 11.35
CA LEU A 26 -6.66 25.16 11.29
C LEU A 26 -6.09 24.11 12.28
N PHE A 27 -4.79 24.20 12.59
CA PHE A 27 -4.08 23.26 13.46
C PHE A 27 -3.76 23.84 14.84
N ASP A 28 -4.48 24.87 15.29
CA ASP A 28 -4.23 25.53 16.58
C ASP A 28 -4.44 24.62 17.80
N GLU A 29 -5.30 23.59 17.68
CA GLU A 29 -5.55 22.57 18.69
C GLU A 29 -4.31 21.73 19.06
N ILE A 30 -3.31 21.66 18.18
CA ILE A 30 -2.06 20.94 18.45
C ILE A 30 -1.19 21.82 19.36
N PRO A 31 -0.94 21.43 20.63
CA PRO A 31 -0.15 22.21 21.56
C PRO A 31 1.25 22.51 21.01
N PRO A 32 1.81 23.72 21.19
CA PRO A 32 3.13 24.06 20.66
C PRO A 32 4.25 23.10 21.07
N SER A 33 4.16 22.52 22.27
CA SER A 33 5.12 21.53 22.77
C SER A 33 5.09 20.18 22.04
N LEU A 34 4.01 19.87 21.31
CA LEU A 34 3.86 18.66 20.51
C LEU A 34 4.17 18.89 19.02
N ARG A 35 4.35 20.16 18.60
CA ARG A 35 4.67 20.49 17.22
C ARG A 35 6.14 20.16 16.95
N ILE A 36 6.38 19.50 15.83
CA ILE A 36 7.73 19.22 15.38
C ILE A 36 8.35 20.50 14.80
N GLY A 37 9.61 20.76 15.15
CA GLY A 37 10.40 21.82 14.55
C GLY A 37 11.04 21.37 13.25
N GLU A 38 12.25 21.87 12.99
CA GLU A 38 13.04 21.41 11.84
C GLU A 38 13.41 19.92 11.97
N LEU A 39 13.52 19.26 10.82
CA LEU A 39 13.90 17.87 10.70
C LEU A 39 15.28 17.75 10.04
N PRO A 40 16.38 18.14 10.71
CA PRO A 40 17.72 18.23 10.11
C PRO A 40 18.29 16.87 9.67
N ALA A 41 17.70 15.77 10.14
CA ALA A 41 18.08 14.42 9.73
C ALA A 41 17.43 13.97 8.41
N LEU A 42 16.46 14.74 7.87
CA LEU A 42 15.87 14.42 6.57
C LEU A 42 16.81 14.87 5.44
N PRO A 43 17.08 14.00 4.46
CA PRO A 43 17.83 14.39 3.27
C PRO A 43 17.01 15.35 2.38
N ASP A 44 17.70 16.03 1.48
CA ASP A 44 17.06 16.86 0.46
C ASP A 44 16.04 16.08 -0.35
N ALA A 45 14.93 16.74 -0.68
CA ALA A 45 13.88 16.15 -1.50
C ALA A 45 14.43 15.75 -2.88
N LEU A 46 14.05 14.55 -3.32
CA LEU A 46 14.40 14.03 -4.63
C LEU A 46 13.18 14.14 -5.55
N SER A 47 13.42 14.45 -6.82
CA SER A 47 12.42 14.28 -7.87
C SER A 47 12.09 12.79 -8.06
N GLU A 48 10.93 12.51 -8.66
CA GLU A 48 10.47 11.15 -8.98
C GLU A 48 11.54 10.32 -9.71
N TRP A 49 12.19 10.92 -10.71
CA TRP A 49 13.29 10.29 -11.46
C TRP A 49 14.50 9.97 -10.60
N GLN A 50 14.88 10.86 -9.69
CA GLN A 50 16.01 10.65 -8.79
C GLN A 50 15.72 9.53 -7.79
N VAL A 51 14.50 9.47 -7.23
CA VAL A 51 14.09 8.36 -6.35
C VAL A 51 14.08 7.05 -7.11
N SER A 52 13.48 7.00 -8.31
CA SER A 52 13.43 5.78 -9.12
C SER A 52 14.83 5.23 -9.45
N ARG A 53 15.76 6.13 -9.81
CA ARG A 53 17.15 5.74 -10.09
C ARG A 53 17.84 5.22 -8.82
N LEU A 54 17.69 5.93 -7.70
CA LEU A 54 18.26 5.53 -6.42
C LEU A 54 17.78 4.13 -6.02
N MET A 55 16.48 3.84 -6.11
CA MET A 55 15.94 2.53 -5.75
C MET A 55 16.45 1.42 -6.67
N THR A 56 16.58 1.70 -7.97
CA THR A 56 17.14 0.76 -8.95
C THR A 56 18.61 0.42 -8.63
N GLU A 57 19.42 1.44 -8.34
CA GLU A 57 20.84 1.27 -8.00
C GLU A 57 21.00 0.47 -6.70
N ARG A 58 20.14 0.72 -5.70
CA ARG A 58 20.16 -0.03 -4.43
C ARG A 58 19.77 -1.48 -4.63
N ALA A 59 18.74 -1.76 -5.44
CA ALA A 59 18.33 -3.13 -5.76
C ALA A 59 19.43 -3.90 -6.50
N ALA A 60 20.15 -3.24 -7.42
CA ALA A 60 21.24 -3.84 -8.18
C ALA A 60 22.50 -4.16 -7.35
N ALA A 61 22.64 -3.56 -6.16
CA ALA A 61 23.76 -3.84 -5.27
C ALA A 61 23.65 -5.19 -4.55
N LEU A 62 22.47 -5.82 -4.56
CA LEU A 62 22.25 -7.13 -3.95
C LEU A 62 22.49 -8.24 -4.98
N PRO A 63 23.19 -9.33 -4.61
CA PRO A 63 23.43 -10.43 -5.53
C PRO A 63 22.13 -11.19 -5.80
N GLN A 64 21.86 -11.49 -7.08
CA GLN A 64 20.79 -12.38 -7.49
C GLN A 64 21.29 -13.83 -7.42
N LEU A 65 20.97 -14.52 -6.33
CA LEU A 65 21.42 -15.88 -6.06
C LEU A 65 20.31 -16.88 -6.32
N LEU A 66 20.67 -18.08 -6.80
CA LEU A 66 19.78 -19.23 -6.72
C LEU A 66 19.69 -19.67 -5.25
N CYS A 67 18.47 -19.62 -4.68
CA CYS A 67 18.23 -19.96 -3.29
C CYS A 67 17.52 -21.32 -3.18
N PHE A 68 18.17 -22.28 -2.53
CA PHE A 68 17.63 -23.61 -2.26
C PHE A 68 17.46 -23.89 -0.76
N LEU A 69 17.48 -22.85 0.09
CA LEU A 69 17.40 -23.00 1.55
C LEU A 69 16.02 -23.51 2.01
N GLY A 70 14.96 -23.20 1.27
CA GLY A 70 13.58 -23.56 1.61
C GLY A 70 13.09 -22.82 2.85
N ALA A 71 12.65 -23.57 3.87
CA ALA A 71 12.11 -23.03 5.13
C ALA A 71 10.84 -22.16 4.96
N GLY A 72 9.91 -22.58 4.10
CA GLY A 72 8.63 -21.90 3.89
C GLY A 72 8.62 -20.85 2.77
N ALA A 73 9.78 -20.51 2.20
CA ALA A 73 9.90 -19.66 1.02
C ALA A 73 10.61 -20.43 -0.11
N TYR A 74 9.97 -20.51 -1.27
CA TYR A 74 10.44 -21.32 -2.40
C TYR A 74 10.34 -20.52 -3.70
N GLU A 75 11.44 -20.47 -4.44
CA GLU A 75 11.47 -19.90 -5.79
C GLU A 75 10.48 -20.66 -6.68
N HIS A 76 9.61 -19.92 -7.39
CA HIS A 76 8.66 -20.50 -8.32
C HIS A 76 8.37 -19.53 -9.46
N HIS A 77 7.90 -20.06 -10.59
CA HIS A 77 7.52 -19.23 -11.71
C HIS A 77 6.22 -18.47 -11.39
N ILE A 78 6.28 -17.14 -11.48
CA ILE A 78 5.11 -16.26 -11.41
C ILE A 78 4.68 -15.92 -12.84
N PRO A 79 3.50 -16.37 -13.30
CA PRO A 79 3.00 -16.03 -14.62
C PRO A 79 2.84 -14.52 -14.82
N ALA A 80 3.15 -14.01 -16.01
CA ALA A 80 3.08 -12.56 -16.30
C ALA A 80 1.70 -11.93 -16.02
N ALA A 81 0.63 -12.71 -16.18
CA ALA A 81 -0.74 -12.27 -15.87
C ALA A 81 -0.92 -11.89 -14.39
N VAL A 82 -0.15 -12.47 -13.46
CA VAL A 82 -0.23 -12.13 -12.03
C VAL A 82 0.22 -10.68 -11.80
N TRP A 83 1.33 -10.26 -12.42
CA TRP A 83 1.81 -8.89 -12.30
C TRP A 83 0.87 -7.88 -12.96
N GLU A 84 0.27 -8.25 -14.10
CA GLU A 84 -0.74 -7.43 -14.76
C GLU A 84 -1.95 -7.21 -13.84
N ILE A 85 -2.45 -8.26 -13.19
CA ILE A 85 -3.61 -8.16 -12.29
C ILE A 85 -3.24 -7.40 -11.01
N ALA A 86 -2.09 -7.68 -10.40
CA ALA A 86 -1.65 -7.04 -9.17
C ALA A 86 -1.41 -5.52 -9.34
N GLY A 87 -1.06 -5.08 -10.55
CA GLY A 87 -0.87 -3.67 -10.88
C GLY A 87 -2.15 -2.88 -11.21
N ARG A 88 -3.30 -3.56 -11.36
CA ARG A 88 -4.58 -2.90 -11.67
C ARG A 88 -5.08 -2.11 -10.46
N GLY A 89 -5.44 -0.85 -10.70
CA GLY A 89 -5.85 0.09 -9.64
C GLY A 89 -7.02 -0.42 -8.79
N GLU A 90 -8.00 -1.07 -9.41
CA GLU A 90 -9.17 -1.65 -8.74
C GLU A 90 -8.84 -2.78 -7.74
N PHE A 91 -7.68 -3.43 -7.87
CA PHE A 91 -7.19 -4.40 -6.89
C PHE A 91 -6.15 -3.79 -5.95
N TYR A 92 -5.35 -2.85 -6.46
CA TYR A 92 -4.23 -2.27 -5.73
C TYR A 92 -4.64 -1.15 -4.75
N SER A 93 -5.65 -0.34 -5.08
CA SER A 93 -6.07 0.81 -4.26
C SER A 93 -7.34 0.58 -3.46
N ALA A 94 -8.14 -0.44 -3.81
CA ALA A 94 -9.31 -0.82 -3.02
C ALA A 94 -8.89 -1.36 -1.65
N TYR A 95 -9.69 -1.07 -0.62
CA TYR A 95 -9.48 -1.59 0.73
C TYR A 95 -10.45 -2.75 1.04
N THR A 96 -10.58 -3.10 2.32
CA THR A 96 -11.50 -4.15 2.78
C THR A 96 -12.89 -3.99 2.16
N PRO A 97 -13.49 -5.07 1.60
CA PRO A 97 -14.75 -5.00 0.84
C PRO A 97 -15.97 -4.86 1.75
N TYR A 98 -16.03 -3.78 2.55
CA TYR A 98 -17.16 -3.48 3.44
C TYR A 98 -18.45 -3.12 2.68
N GLN A 99 -18.34 -2.69 1.42
CA GLN A 99 -19.46 -2.39 0.53
C GLN A 99 -19.58 -3.48 -0.54
N PRO A 100 -20.27 -4.61 -0.25
CA PRO A 100 -20.22 -5.80 -1.08
C PRO A 100 -20.74 -5.56 -2.51
N GLU A 101 -21.74 -4.70 -2.70
CA GLU A 101 -22.31 -4.35 -4.00
C GLU A 101 -21.30 -3.65 -4.91
N ALA A 102 -20.33 -2.95 -4.34
CA ALA A 102 -19.24 -2.27 -5.04
C ALA A 102 -17.93 -3.07 -5.05
N SER A 103 -17.92 -4.30 -4.51
CA SER A 103 -16.69 -5.09 -4.31
C SER A 103 -16.80 -6.56 -4.75
N GLN A 104 -17.80 -6.89 -5.58
CA GLN A 104 -18.03 -8.26 -6.04
C GLN A 104 -16.81 -8.91 -6.71
N GLY A 105 -15.98 -8.13 -7.43
CA GLY A 105 -14.74 -8.66 -8.03
C GLY A 105 -13.75 -9.18 -7.00
N THR A 106 -13.43 -8.38 -5.98
CA THR A 106 -12.54 -8.79 -4.88
C THR A 106 -13.14 -9.94 -4.08
N LEU A 107 -14.44 -9.89 -3.78
CA LEU A 107 -15.13 -10.96 -3.06
C LEU A 107 -15.10 -12.29 -3.83
N GLN A 108 -15.23 -12.25 -5.16
CA GLN A 108 -15.06 -13.44 -6.00
C GLN A 108 -13.63 -13.99 -5.89
N VAL A 109 -12.60 -13.15 -5.99
CA VAL A 109 -11.20 -13.60 -5.86
C VAL A 109 -10.94 -14.26 -4.51
N LEU A 110 -11.48 -13.71 -3.42
CA LEU A 110 -11.36 -14.31 -2.08
C LEU A 110 -12.10 -15.64 -2.00
N TYR A 111 -13.28 -15.75 -2.60
CA TYR A 111 -14.04 -17.00 -2.67
C TYR A 111 -13.29 -18.09 -3.46
N GLU A 112 -12.67 -17.73 -4.59
CA GLU A 112 -11.85 -18.67 -5.37
C GLU A 112 -10.62 -19.13 -4.58
N TYR A 113 -9.97 -18.24 -3.83
CA TYR A 113 -8.88 -18.61 -2.92
C TYR A 113 -9.35 -19.60 -1.85
N GLN A 114 -10.47 -19.31 -1.18
CA GLN A 114 -11.03 -20.20 -0.16
C GLN A 114 -11.39 -21.58 -0.73
N SER A 115 -11.99 -21.59 -1.93
CA SER A 115 -12.36 -22.82 -2.64
C SER A 115 -11.13 -23.64 -3.02
N MET A 116 -10.08 -22.99 -3.52
CA MET A 116 -8.80 -23.62 -3.81
C MET A 116 -8.18 -24.24 -2.56
N MET A 117 -8.14 -23.50 -1.44
CA MET A 117 -7.57 -23.98 -0.18
C MET A 117 -8.35 -25.17 0.39
N VAL A 118 -9.68 -25.13 0.35
CA VAL A 118 -10.54 -26.27 0.72
C VAL A 118 -10.26 -27.48 -0.16
N GLY A 119 -10.15 -27.28 -1.48
CA GLY A 119 -9.84 -28.36 -2.43
C GLY A 119 -8.45 -28.99 -2.21
N LEU A 120 -7.44 -28.17 -1.87
CA LEU A 120 -6.07 -28.63 -1.64
C LEU A 120 -5.89 -29.32 -0.28
N THR A 121 -6.54 -28.82 0.77
CA THR A 121 -6.36 -29.30 2.15
C THR A 121 -7.34 -30.40 2.54
N GLY A 122 -8.48 -30.51 1.83
CA GLY A 122 -9.56 -31.43 2.19
C GLY A 122 -10.35 -31.03 3.44
N LEU A 123 -10.17 -29.81 3.95
CA LEU A 123 -10.90 -29.28 5.09
C LEU A 123 -12.23 -28.66 4.66
N ALA A 124 -13.18 -28.51 5.60
CA ALA A 124 -14.52 -28.03 5.28
C ALA A 124 -14.60 -26.54 4.91
N VAL A 125 -13.72 -25.71 5.48
CA VAL A 125 -13.73 -24.25 5.30
C VAL A 125 -12.32 -23.67 5.34
N SER A 126 -12.12 -22.55 4.66
CA SER A 126 -10.92 -21.70 4.75
C SER A 126 -11.34 -20.26 5.02
N ASN A 127 -10.52 -19.51 5.76
CA ASN A 127 -10.66 -18.06 5.82
C ASN A 127 -10.06 -17.41 4.55
N ALA A 128 -10.14 -16.09 4.46
CA ALA A 128 -9.66 -15.30 3.34
C ALA A 128 -8.21 -14.81 3.52
N SER A 129 -7.31 -15.67 4.05
CA SER A 129 -5.88 -15.46 4.38
C SER A 129 -5.56 -15.05 5.83
N LEU A 130 -4.27 -15.15 6.17
CA LEU A 130 -3.58 -14.65 7.37
C LEU A 130 -2.23 -14.05 6.94
N TYR A 131 -1.48 -13.44 7.86
CA TYR A 131 -0.25 -12.70 7.54
C TYR A 131 0.87 -13.57 6.96
N ASP A 132 1.15 -14.71 7.59
CA ASP A 132 2.20 -15.64 7.17
C ASP A 132 1.95 -17.05 7.72
N GLY A 133 2.81 -18.00 7.35
CA GLY A 133 2.71 -19.37 7.83
C GLY A 133 2.99 -19.56 9.33
N ALA A 134 3.71 -18.64 9.99
CA ALA A 134 4.06 -18.79 11.41
C ALA A 134 2.94 -18.29 12.33
N SER A 135 2.34 -17.15 11.99
CA SER A 135 1.18 -16.56 12.67
C SER A 135 -0.13 -17.32 12.45
N ALA A 136 -0.16 -18.22 11.46
CA ALA A 136 -1.30 -19.07 11.14
C ALA A 136 -1.33 -20.43 11.86
N LEU A 137 -0.23 -20.83 12.53
CA LEU A 137 -0.12 -22.06 13.31
C LEU A 137 -0.72 -21.91 14.71
#